data_AF-A0A4Q0Q691-F1
#
_entry.id   AF-A0A4Q0Q691-F1
#
_cell.length_a   1.000
_cell.length_b   1.000
_cell.length_c   1.000
_cell.angle_alpha   90.00
_cell.angle_beta   90.00
_cell.angle_gamma   90.00
#
_symmetry.space_group_name_H-M   'P 1'
#
loop_
_entity.id
_entity.type
_entity.pdbx_description
1 polymer ?
#
loop_
_entity_poly.entity_id
_entity_poly.type
_entity_poly.pdbx_seq_one_letter_code
_entity_poly.pdbx_strand_id
1 'polypeptide(L)'
;MKHFMEGQSVLAPLPVLLLLGGCAGTMPECNSLDARNTVIKIVSGDSNNALVNYAVMNSSAVAAMISRATTEAEKLAIWEKARQGAAYRLDDAISTNSRSKAKRAVTCTALLSATVEDVTAQKEVDFEVELTADGKISVSVRPFQF
;
A
#
# COMPACT_ATOMS: atom_id res chain seq x y z
N MET A 1 -29.55 -11.22 79.08
CA MET A 1 -30.45 -11.50 77.95
C MET A 1 -30.56 -10.23 77.10
N LYS A 2 -30.58 -10.41 75.76
CA LYS A 2 -30.73 -9.41 74.67
C LYS A 2 -29.50 -8.56 74.34
N HIS A 3 -29.02 -8.38 73.11
CA HIS A 3 -29.01 -9.08 71.80
C HIS A 3 -27.77 -8.48 71.07
N PHE A 4 -26.72 -9.27 70.80
CA PHE A 4 -26.30 -9.83 69.51
C PHE A 4 -25.97 -8.82 68.37
N MET A 5 -24.65 -8.69 68.12
CA MET A 5 -23.88 -8.37 66.90
C MET A 5 -24.38 -7.35 65.86
N GLU A 6 -23.55 -6.31 65.62
CA GLU A 6 -23.37 -5.61 64.33
C GLU A 6 -22.05 -4.81 64.46
N GLY A 7 -21.06 -4.78 63.58
CA GLY A 7 -20.81 -5.26 62.22
C GLY A 7 -19.55 -4.49 61.78
N GLN A 8 -18.56 -5.19 61.21
CA GLN A 8 -17.15 -4.78 61.09
C GLN A 8 -16.87 -3.53 60.24
N SER A 9 -15.78 -2.83 60.60
CA SER A 9 -15.06 -1.86 59.77
C SER A 9 -14.53 -2.47 58.48
N VAL A 10 -14.78 -1.84 57.32
CA VAL A 10 -13.82 -1.76 56.20
C VAL A 10 -14.07 -0.48 55.39
N LEU A 11 -13.19 0.52 55.55
CA LEU A 11 -13.03 1.62 54.58
C LEU A 11 -12.38 1.03 53.33
N ALA A 12 -13.17 0.80 52.28
CA ALA A 12 -12.65 0.35 50.98
C ALA A 12 -12.26 1.57 50.13
N PRO A 13 -10.99 1.69 49.67
CA PRO A 13 -10.65 2.67 48.65
C PRO A 13 -11.06 2.11 47.28
N LEU A 14 -11.86 2.86 46.50
CA LEU A 14 -12.07 2.57 45.08
C LEU A 14 -10.73 2.67 44.34
N PRO A 15 -10.25 1.62 43.66
CA PRO A 15 -9.17 1.77 42.72
C PRO A 15 -9.77 2.39 41.46
N VAL A 16 -9.51 3.68 41.25
CA VAL A 16 -9.71 4.32 39.95
C VAL A 16 -8.70 3.70 39.00
N LEU A 17 -9.12 2.65 38.28
CA LEU A 17 -8.40 2.06 37.15
C LEU A 17 -8.41 3.07 36.00
N LEU A 18 -7.50 4.05 36.07
CA LEU A 18 -7.07 4.83 34.91
C LEU A 18 -6.35 3.88 33.95
N LEU A 19 -7.11 3.22 33.08
CA LEU A 19 -6.61 2.61 31.86
C LEU A 19 -6.17 3.72 30.91
N LEU A 20 -5.04 4.37 31.22
CA LEU A 20 -4.23 5.07 30.22
C LEU A 20 -3.49 4.00 29.41
N GLY A 21 -4.25 3.19 28.67
CA GLY A 21 -3.75 2.52 27.50
C GLY A 21 -3.41 3.60 26.50
N GLY A 22 -2.19 4.11 26.56
CA GLY A 22 -1.62 4.96 25.52
C GLY A 22 -1.85 4.23 24.22
N CYS A 23 -2.78 4.73 23.41
CA CYS A 23 -3.03 4.22 22.08
C CYS A 23 -1.81 4.65 21.25
N ALA A 24 -0.74 3.86 21.32
CA ALA A 24 0.29 3.81 20.29
C ALA A 24 -0.35 3.18 19.04
N GLY A 25 -1.42 3.81 18.54
CA GLY A 25 -2.04 3.44 17.30
C GLY A 25 -1.06 3.81 16.20
N THR A 26 -0.65 2.81 15.41
CA THR A 26 0.16 2.99 14.21
C THR A 26 -0.44 4.15 13.40
N MET A 27 0.25 5.28 13.35
CA MET A 27 -0.22 6.40 12.53
C MET A 27 -0.10 6.00 11.06
N PRO A 28 -1.09 6.36 10.22
CA PRO A 28 -0.96 6.15 8.79
C PRO A 28 0.16 7.05 8.26
N GLU A 29 1.09 6.46 7.52
CA GLU A 29 2.32 7.09 7.05
C GLU A 29 2.60 6.70 5.59
N CYS A 30 2.81 7.71 4.74
CA CYS A 30 3.08 7.54 3.31
C CYS A 30 4.31 6.66 3.05
N ASN A 31 5.34 6.83 3.87
CA ASN A 31 6.65 6.22 3.66
C ASN A 31 6.83 4.88 4.39
N SER A 32 5.76 4.34 4.99
CA SER A 32 5.81 3.04 5.64
C SER A 32 6.07 1.93 4.63
N LEU A 33 6.83 0.91 5.05
CA LEU A 33 7.12 -0.25 4.20
C LEU A 33 5.84 -0.93 3.70
N ASP A 34 4.83 -1.02 4.57
CA ASP A 34 3.53 -1.61 4.26
C ASP A 34 2.78 -0.81 3.19
N ALA A 35 2.76 0.53 3.30
CA ALA A 35 2.17 1.39 2.27
C ALA A 35 2.88 1.22 0.93
N ARG A 36 4.21 1.30 0.90
CA ARG A 36 5.02 1.14 -0.31
C ARG A 36 4.78 -0.20 -1.01
N ASN A 37 4.86 -1.30 -0.26
CA ASN A 37 4.66 -2.63 -0.79
C ASN A 37 3.22 -2.83 -1.30
N THR A 38 2.24 -2.27 -0.60
CA THR A 38 0.84 -2.39 -1.01
C THR A 38 0.54 -1.57 -2.26
N VAL A 39 1.08 -0.36 -2.39
CA VAL A 39 0.99 0.43 -3.64
C VAL A 39 1.59 -0.36 -4.81
N ILE A 40 2.80 -0.89 -4.65
CA ILE A 40 3.44 -1.70 -5.69
C ILE A 40 2.56 -2.90 -6.05
N LYS A 41 2.05 -3.63 -5.04
CA LYS A 41 1.20 -4.80 -5.25
C LYS A 41 -0.11 -4.49 -5.98
N ILE A 42 -0.77 -3.40 -5.62
CA ILE A 42 -2.01 -2.95 -6.28
C ILE A 42 -1.71 -2.66 -7.75
N VAL A 43 -0.65 -1.89 -8.02
CA VAL A 43 -0.33 -1.46 -9.37
C VAL A 43 0.21 -2.59 -10.24
N SER A 44 1.04 -3.48 -9.69
CA SER A 44 1.53 -4.66 -10.42
C SER A 44 0.45 -5.71 -10.65
N GLY A 45 -0.61 -5.70 -9.83
CA GLY A 45 -1.77 -6.60 -9.96
C GLY A 45 -2.77 -6.17 -11.04
N ASP A 46 -2.65 -4.95 -11.57
CA ASP A 46 -3.49 -4.47 -12.67
C ASP A 46 -3.00 -5.04 -14.02
N SER A 47 -3.80 -5.92 -14.61
CA SER A 47 -3.51 -6.54 -15.91
C SER A 47 -3.49 -5.53 -17.06
N ASN A 48 -4.12 -4.37 -16.89
CA ASN A 48 -4.21 -3.31 -17.89
C ASN A 48 -3.29 -2.12 -17.55
N ASN A 49 -2.27 -2.35 -16.72
CA ASN A 49 -1.33 -1.31 -16.32
C ASN A 49 -0.62 -0.68 -17.53
N ALA A 50 -0.82 0.62 -17.73
CA ALA A 50 -0.29 1.30 -18.91
C ALA A 50 1.23 1.54 -18.86
N LEU A 51 1.86 1.58 -17.66
CA LEU A 51 3.32 1.70 -17.55
C LEU A 51 4.01 0.46 -18.09
N VAL A 52 3.58 -0.73 -17.66
CA VAL A 52 4.18 -1.97 -18.16
C VAL A 52 3.85 -2.19 -19.63
N ASN A 53 2.64 -1.86 -20.08
CA ASN A 53 2.27 -1.96 -21.49
C ASN A 53 3.14 -1.05 -22.35
N TYR A 54 3.36 0.20 -21.91
CA TYR A 54 4.29 1.11 -22.59
C TYR A 54 5.71 0.52 -22.62
N ALA A 55 6.23 0.04 -21.50
CA ALA A 55 7.59 -0.50 -21.42
C ALA A 55 7.79 -1.72 -22.34
N VAL A 56 6.84 -2.66 -22.33
CA VAL A 56 6.85 -3.84 -23.21
C VAL A 56 6.84 -3.44 -24.69
N MET A 57 5.98 -2.49 -25.07
CA MET A 57 5.83 -2.08 -26.47
C MET A 57 7.03 -1.32 -27.02
N ASN A 58 7.81 -0.68 -26.15
CA ASN A 58 8.97 0.12 -26.55
C ASN A 58 10.32 -0.59 -26.31
N SER A 59 10.34 -1.76 -25.67
CA SER A 59 11.56 -2.52 -25.40
C SER A 59 12.14 -3.12 -26.68
N SER A 60 13.41 -2.80 -26.96
CA SER A 60 14.12 -3.37 -28.10
C SER A 60 14.46 -4.85 -27.89
N ALA A 61 14.70 -5.25 -26.63
CA ALA A 61 14.92 -6.64 -26.26
C ALA A 61 13.67 -7.50 -26.51
N VAL A 62 12.49 -7.01 -26.09
CA VAL A 62 11.21 -7.69 -26.35
C VAL A 62 10.91 -7.74 -27.85
N ALA A 63 11.14 -6.64 -28.58
CA ALA A 63 10.97 -6.60 -30.04
C ALA A 63 11.85 -7.65 -30.75
N ALA A 64 13.11 -7.81 -30.32
CA ALA A 64 14.02 -8.81 -30.86
C ALA A 64 13.60 -10.26 -30.54
N MET A 65 12.96 -10.51 -29.40
CA MET A 65 12.37 -11.82 -29.09
C MET A 65 11.17 -12.10 -30.00
N ILE A 66 10.29 -11.11 -30.19
CA ILE A 66 9.09 -11.23 -31.04
C ILE A 66 9.47 -11.47 -32.50
N SER A 67 10.52 -10.81 -33.01
CA SER A 67 10.96 -11.01 -34.40
C SER A 67 11.49 -12.42 -34.66
N ARG A 68 11.84 -13.18 -33.62
CA ARG A 68 12.29 -14.58 -33.71
C ARG A 68 11.14 -15.58 -33.57
N ALA A 69 9.96 -15.13 -33.12
CA ALA A 69 8.79 -15.98 -32.99
C ALA A 69 8.21 -16.32 -34.37
N THR A 70 7.76 -17.57 -34.52
CA THR A 70 7.24 -18.11 -35.79
C THR A 70 5.71 -18.12 -35.83
N THR A 71 5.06 -18.06 -34.67
CA THR A 71 3.60 -18.07 -34.55
C THR A 71 3.09 -16.89 -33.73
N GLU A 72 1.83 -16.49 -33.96
CA GLU A 72 1.18 -15.46 -33.14
C GLU A 72 1.04 -15.87 -31.67
N ALA A 73 0.85 -17.18 -31.40
CA ALA A 73 0.80 -17.70 -30.03
C ALA A 73 2.13 -17.49 -29.28
N GLU A 74 3.27 -17.69 -29.94
CA GLU A 74 4.59 -17.41 -29.36
C GLU A 74 4.79 -15.92 -29.09
N LYS A 75 4.36 -15.04 -30.02
CA LYS A 75 4.45 -13.59 -29.81
C LYS A 75 3.63 -13.14 -28.60
N LEU A 76 2.40 -13.64 -28.47
CA LEU A 76 1.54 -13.35 -27.31
C LEU A 76 2.19 -13.84 -26.00
N ALA A 77 2.76 -15.05 -26.00
CA ALA A 77 3.46 -15.58 -24.83
C ALA A 77 4.70 -14.75 -24.45
N ILE A 78 5.43 -14.20 -25.42
CA ILE A 78 6.57 -13.31 -25.17
C ILE A 78 6.08 -12.01 -24.51
N TRP A 79 5.02 -11.39 -25.02
CA TRP A 79 4.44 -10.18 -24.41
C TRP A 79 3.95 -10.42 -22.99
N GLU A 80 3.22 -11.51 -22.76
CA GLU A 80 2.75 -11.87 -21.42
C GLU A 80 3.90 -12.11 -20.45
N LYS A 81 4.92 -12.86 -20.88
CA LYS A 81 6.10 -13.12 -20.06
C LYS A 81 6.86 -11.82 -19.74
N ALA A 82 6.99 -10.92 -20.70
CA ALA A 82 7.61 -9.61 -20.50
C ALA A 82 6.83 -8.75 -19.50
N ARG A 83 5.48 -8.75 -19.58
CA ARG A 83 4.63 -8.09 -18.57
C ARG A 83 4.81 -8.68 -17.18
N GLN A 84 4.79 -10.01 -17.06
CA GLN A 84 4.94 -10.72 -15.79
C GLN A 84 6.32 -10.53 -15.16
N GLY A 85 7.35 -10.38 -15.99
CA GLY A 85 8.73 -10.13 -15.55
C GLY A 85 9.03 -8.67 -15.21
N ALA A 86 8.06 -7.76 -15.31
CA ALA A 86 8.28 -6.35 -15.06
C ALA A 86 8.71 -6.06 -13.62
N ALA A 87 9.74 -5.23 -13.47
CA ALA A 87 10.18 -4.74 -12.17
C ALA A 87 9.48 -3.42 -11.83
N TYR A 88 8.77 -3.39 -10.71
CA TYR A 88 8.11 -2.19 -10.21
C TYR A 88 8.91 -1.55 -9.07
N ARG A 89 8.99 -0.23 -9.06
CA ARG A 89 9.60 0.54 -7.95
C ARG A 89 8.80 1.79 -7.67
N LEU A 90 8.54 2.04 -6.39
CA LEU A 90 8.06 3.31 -5.89
C LEU A 90 9.25 4.11 -5.36
N ASP A 91 9.37 5.36 -5.79
CA ASP A 91 10.46 6.25 -5.39
C ASP A 91 10.45 6.49 -3.87
N ASP A 92 11.64 6.78 -3.33
CA ASP A 92 11.82 7.14 -1.94
C ASP A 92 11.33 8.55 -1.61
N ALA A 93 11.33 9.42 -2.61
CA ALA A 93 10.78 10.77 -2.52
C ALA A 93 9.24 10.72 -2.59
N ILE A 94 8.60 10.50 -1.43
CA ILE A 94 7.14 10.49 -1.29
C ILE A 94 6.66 11.79 -0.64
N SER A 95 5.80 12.52 -1.34
CA SER A 95 5.15 13.72 -0.83
C SER A 95 3.89 13.37 -0.03
N THR A 96 3.72 13.99 1.15
CA THR A 96 2.43 13.97 1.86
C THR A 96 1.63 15.20 1.44
N ASN A 97 0.47 14.99 0.83
CA ASN A 97 -0.36 16.08 0.31
C ASN A 97 -1.31 16.63 1.37
N SER A 98 -2.00 15.74 2.08
CA SER A 98 -2.93 16.13 3.13
C SER A 98 -3.12 15.04 4.16
N ARG A 99 -3.60 15.43 5.35
CA ARG A 99 -3.96 14.53 6.45
C ARG A 99 -5.37 14.85 6.92
N SER A 100 -6.16 13.82 7.17
CA SER A 100 -7.53 13.99 7.66
C SER A 100 -7.53 14.62 9.06
N LYS A 101 -8.60 15.33 9.42
CA LYS A 101 -8.73 15.99 10.74
C LYS A 101 -8.59 15.01 11.90
N ALA A 102 -9.10 13.79 11.73
CA ALA A 102 -8.99 12.71 12.71
C ALA A 102 -7.60 12.05 12.75
N LYS A 103 -6.66 12.46 11.88
CA LYS A 103 -5.34 11.85 11.67
C LYS A 103 -5.39 10.35 11.34
N ARG A 104 -6.53 9.89 10.83
CA ARG A 104 -6.79 8.50 10.44
C ARG A 104 -6.50 8.23 8.96
N ALA A 105 -6.32 9.25 8.14
CA ALA A 105 -6.01 9.09 6.73
C ALA A 105 -4.98 10.12 6.29
N VAL A 106 -4.12 9.74 5.36
CA VAL A 106 -3.17 10.64 4.70
C VAL A 106 -3.16 10.34 3.20
N THR A 107 -3.09 11.40 2.41
CA THR A 107 -2.94 11.31 0.95
C THR A 107 -1.51 11.63 0.56
N CYS A 108 -0.99 10.89 -0.39
CA CYS A 108 0.41 10.87 -0.77
C CYS A 108 0.54 10.90 -2.29
N THR A 109 1.65 11.45 -2.78
CA THR A 109 2.08 11.34 -4.18
C THR A 109 3.51 10.80 -4.21
N ALA A 110 3.78 9.87 -5.11
CA ALA A 110 5.12 9.34 -5.35
C ALA A 110 5.32 9.03 -6.83
N LEU A 111 6.58 8.98 -7.27
CA LEU A 111 6.92 8.50 -8.60
C LEU A 111 6.93 6.97 -8.61
N LEU A 112 6.12 6.35 -9.46
CA LEU A 112 6.13 4.92 -9.70
C LEU A 112 6.81 4.63 -11.04
N SER A 113 7.65 3.61 -11.07
CA SER A 113 8.27 3.11 -12.30
C SER A 113 7.98 1.64 -12.53
N ALA A 114 7.83 1.27 -13.80
CA ALA A 114 7.80 -0.10 -14.28
C ALA A 114 8.92 -0.27 -15.32
N THR A 115 9.76 -1.28 -15.13
CA THR A 115 10.90 -1.58 -16.01
C THR A 115 10.71 -2.94 -16.65
N VAL A 116 10.85 -3.00 -17.96
CA VAL A 116 10.85 -4.23 -18.76
C VAL A 116 12.10 -4.20 -19.62
N GLU A 117 13.01 -5.14 -19.35
CA GLU A 117 14.31 -5.24 -20.04
C GLU A 117 15.05 -3.90 -20.07
N ASP A 118 15.14 -3.27 -21.24
CA ASP A 118 15.87 -2.04 -21.54
C ASP A 118 15.03 -0.76 -21.41
N VAL A 119 13.74 -0.85 -21.06
CA VAL A 119 12.83 0.30 -20.99
C VAL A 119 12.23 0.46 -19.61
N THR A 120 12.34 1.68 -19.08
CA THR A 120 11.65 2.11 -17.85
C THR A 120 10.60 3.16 -18.18
N ALA A 121 9.35 2.89 -17.81
CA ALA A 121 8.25 3.86 -17.83
C ALA A 121 8.04 4.40 -16.42
N GLN A 122 7.73 5.69 -16.29
CA GLN A 122 7.52 6.33 -14.99
C GLN A 122 6.29 7.24 -15.01
N LYS A 123 5.58 7.31 -13.89
CA LYS A 123 4.45 8.22 -13.69
C LYS A 123 4.19 8.47 -12.22
N GLU A 124 3.72 9.66 -11.90
CA GLU A 124 3.23 9.98 -10.56
C GLU A 124 1.98 9.16 -10.22
N VAL A 125 1.95 8.65 -9.00
CA VAL A 125 0.80 7.93 -8.45
C VAL A 125 0.35 8.62 -7.18
N ASP A 126 -0.96 8.87 -7.11
CA ASP A 126 -1.62 9.33 -5.91
C ASP A 126 -2.20 8.14 -5.16
N PHE A 127 -1.96 8.09 -3.86
CA PHE A 127 -2.48 7.03 -3.00
C PHE A 127 -2.88 7.56 -1.64
N GLU A 128 -3.78 6.84 -0.98
CA GLU A 128 -4.25 7.14 0.37
C GLU A 128 -3.91 5.99 1.30
N VAL A 129 -3.41 6.34 2.48
CA VAL A 129 -3.13 5.42 3.59
C VAL A 129 -4.09 5.74 4.72
N GLU A 130 -4.93 4.77 5.07
CA GLU A 130 -5.98 4.91 6.08
C GLU A 130 -5.77 3.92 7.23
N LEU A 131 -5.90 4.39 8.47
CA LEU A 131 -6.00 3.58 9.67
C LEU A 131 -7.47 3.29 9.95
N THR A 132 -7.88 2.06 9.66
CA THR A 132 -9.25 1.59 9.80
C THR A 132 -9.68 1.45 11.26
N ALA A 133 -10.99 1.27 11.49
CA ALA A 133 -11.56 1.16 12.84
C ALA A 133 -11.05 -0.06 13.62
N ASP A 134 -10.66 -1.15 12.92
CA ASP A 134 -10.02 -2.33 13.48
C ASP A 134 -8.50 -2.17 13.70
N GLY A 135 -7.97 -0.96 13.47
CA GLY A 135 -6.57 -0.62 13.70
C GLY A 135 -5.60 -1.11 12.63
N LYS A 136 -6.10 -1.54 11.47
CA LYS A 136 -5.27 -1.96 10.33
C LYS A 136 -4.99 -0.79 9.40
N ILE A 137 -3.92 -0.93 8.63
CA ILE A 137 -3.65 -0.02 7.53
C ILE A 137 -4.35 -0.53 6.28
N SER A 138 -5.10 0.36 5.63
CA SER A 138 -5.67 0.19 4.30
C SER A 138 -4.98 1.16 3.35
N VAL A 139 -4.70 0.71 2.14
CA VAL A 139 -4.06 1.52 1.11
C VAL A 139 -4.93 1.48 -0.13
N SER A 140 -5.21 2.65 -0.69
CA SER A 140 -5.89 2.77 -1.97
C SER A 140 -5.05 3.59 -2.93
N VAL A 141 -5.04 3.20 -4.21
CA VAL A 141 -4.31 3.90 -5.27
C VAL A 141 -5.33 4.53 -6.20
N ARG A 142 -5.15 5.81 -6.53
CA ARG A 142 -5.99 6.46 -7.53
C ARG A 142 -5.66 5.88 -8.92
N PRO A 143 -6.68 5.52 -9.72
CA PRO A 143 -6.44 5.02 -11.06
C PRO A 143 -5.60 5.99 -11.89
N PHE A 144 -4.66 5.47 -12.66
CA PHE A 144 -3.91 6.28 -13.61
C PHE A 144 -4.85 6.80 -14.70
N GLN A 145 -4.88 8.12 -14.90
CA GLN A 145 -5.47 8.72 -16.09
C GLN A 145 -4.35 8.90 -17.12
N PHE A 146 -4.32 8.08 -18.17
CA PHE A 146 -3.37 8.18 -19.28
C PHE A 146 -3.97 8.97 -20.44
#